data_AF-A0A2G6ZKK4-F1
#
_entry.id   AF-A0A2G6ZKK4-F1
#
_cell.length_a   1.000
_cell.length_b   1.000
_cell.length_c   1.000
_cell.angle_alpha   90.00
_cell.angle_beta   90.00
_cell.angle_gamma   90.00
#
_symmetry.space_group_name_H-M   'P 1'
#
loop_
_entity.id
_entity.type
_entity.pdbx_description
1 polymer ?
#
loop_
_entity_poly.entity_id
_entity_poly.type
_entity_poly.pdbx_seq_one_letter_code
_entity_poly.pdbx_strand_id
1 'polypeptide(L)'
;MKNEFNDHVWDERDPSPWLALYLDQSTPLPDDVKAAWLRDCSSSSRQFFLPAMRPLARLSMILIQALKIFLPKRWSHSILLHRMLAFGMKKFLSPEANWLIMRHFHLGSQVLQFVAANSPTKVSTTPLTPMEIDDVKEELFLKHDLNLFNFVIRLNKALRENKQELLAVAEPDFSMIHEPELKLEDMPRGRFNVIDLQSAIELYTPIYQLLLTDNDFWRASNSLQLDETLGIYCAKILASPEHLVLLNNKHPMVPDSTLYAAYRLVLHGLSTEMLHSLLARMASGELPIPARELAKMHKTAEAAQ
;
A
#
# COMPACT_ATOMS: atom_id res chain seq x y z
N MET A 1 14.17 11.47 15.56
CA MET A 1 13.33 12.65 15.92
C MET A 1 12.65 12.35 17.25
N LYS A 2 12.55 13.30 18.18
CA LYS A 2 11.67 13.13 19.35
C LYS A 2 10.23 12.96 18.87
N ASN A 3 9.52 11.97 19.40
CA ASN A 3 8.16 11.69 19.00
C ASN A 3 7.23 12.74 19.66
N GLU A 4 6.74 13.70 18.88
CA GLU A 4 5.95 14.86 19.35
C GLU A 4 4.68 14.44 20.12
N PHE A 5 4.21 13.21 19.93
CA PHE A 5 3.03 12.67 20.59
C PHE A 5 3.28 12.16 22.01
N ASN A 6 4.49 11.68 22.36
CA ASN A 6 4.76 11.05 23.66
C ASN A 6 4.74 12.05 24.82
N ASP A 7 5.12 13.31 24.57
CA ASP A 7 5.23 14.36 25.58
C ASP A 7 3.95 15.22 25.67
N HIS A 8 2.88 14.88 24.94
CA HIS A 8 1.67 15.68 24.83
C HIS A 8 0.72 15.43 26.01
N VAL A 9 0.48 16.44 26.84
CA VAL A 9 -0.57 16.41 27.88
C VAL A 9 -1.94 16.54 27.20
N TRP A 10 -2.89 15.64 27.48
CA TRP A 10 -4.21 15.68 26.86
C TRP A 10 -5.17 16.59 27.64
N ASP A 11 -6.04 17.32 26.92
CA ASP A 11 -7.17 18.05 27.51
C ASP A 11 -8.41 17.15 27.44
N GLU A 12 -9.02 16.84 28.58
CA GLU A 12 -10.24 16.03 28.65
C GLU A 12 -11.45 16.71 27.96
N ARG A 13 -11.43 18.04 27.83
CA ARG A 13 -12.52 18.80 27.19
C ARG A 13 -12.31 19.00 25.70
N ASP A 14 -11.10 18.80 25.20
CA ASP A 14 -10.74 18.91 23.79
C ASP A 14 -9.68 17.86 23.41
N PRO A 15 -10.04 16.56 23.41
CA PRO A 15 -9.08 15.50 23.17
C PRO A 15 -8.59 15.51 21.72
N SER A 16 -7.27 15.46 21.54
CA SER A 16 -6.67 15.35 20.21
C SER A 16 -6.97 13.96 19.60
N PRO A 17 -7.65 13.89 18.43
CA PRO A 17 -7.91 12.62 17.77
C PRO A 17 -6.62 11.91 17.34
N TRP A 18 -5.58 12.68 17.02
CA TRP A 18 -4.29 12.13 16.59
C TRP A 18 -3.50 11.54 17.74
N LEU A 19 -3.55 12.16 18.93
CA LEU A 19 -2.93 11.60 20.13
C LEU A 19 -3.62 10.29 20.53
N ALA A 20 -4.95 10.24 20.49
CA ALA A 20 -5.71 9.03 20.77
C ALA A 20 -5.32 7.89 19.82
N LEU A 21 -5.27 8.17 18.51
CA LEU A 21 -4.83 7.18 17.51
C LEU A 21 -3.37 6.78 17.70
N TYR A 22 -2.47 7.71 18.04
CA TYR A 22 -1.06 7.42 18.26
C TYR A 22 -0.83 6.51 19.48
N LEU A 23 -1.52 6.76 20.60
CA LEU A 23 -1.38 5.95 21.82
C LEU A 23 -2.04 4.56 21.70
N ASP A 24 -3.02 4.40 20.79
CA ASP A 24 -3.71 3.12 20.58
C ASP A 24 -2.78 2.00 20.07
N GLN A 25 -2.57 0.95 20.86
CA GLN A 25 -1.67 -0.15 20.49
C GLN A 25 -2.39 -1.29 19.71
N SER A 26 -3.62 -1.06 19.24
CA SER A 26 -4.41 -2.11 18.57
C SER A 26 -3.96 -2.37 17.13
N THR A 27 -3.32 -1.39 16.49
CA THR A 27 -2.77 -1.51 15.14
C THR A 27 -1.30 -1.97 15.18
N PRO A 28 -0.83 -2.75 14.20
CA PRO A 28 0.51 -3.34 14.25
C PRO A 28 1.63 -2.38 13.80
N LEU A 29 1.33 -1.11 13.52
CA LEU A 29 2.29 -0.16 12.97
C LEU A 29 3.40 0.18 13.99
N PRO A 30 4.68 0.18 13.57
CA PRO A 30 5.77 0.74 14.36
C PRO A 30 5.55 2.21 14.74
N ASP A 31 6.06 2.62 15.91
CA ASP A 31 5.83 3.96 16.47
C ASP A 31 6.27 5.10 15.53
N ASP A 32 7.37 4.93 14.81
CA ASP A 32 7.91 5.92 13.88
C ASP A 32 7.08 6.04 12.60
N VAL A 33 6.67 4.91 12.03
CA VAL A 33 5.74 4.85 10.88
C VAL A 33 4.40 5.48 11.26
N LYS A 34 3.88 5.12 12.43
CA LYS A 34 2.61 5.63 12.95
C LYS A 34 2.67 7.14 13.20
N ALA A 35 3.76 7.64 13.77
CA ALA A 35 3.98 9.07 13.96
C ALA A 35 4.03 9.81 12.61
N ALA A 36 4.75 9.29 11.62
CA ALA A 36 4.82 9.89 10.28
C ALA A 36 3.44 9.91 9.61
N TRP A 37 2.70 8.79 9.68
CA TRP A 37 1.35 8.68 9.13
C TRP A 37 0.38 9.70 9.76
N LEU A 38 0.42 9.84 11.09
CA LEU A 38 -0.46 10.75 11.82
C LEU A 38 -0.06 12.22 11.64
N ARG A 39 1.24 12.53 11.48
CA ARG A 39 1.69 13.88 11.13
C ARG A 39 1.20 14.28 9.74
N ASP A 40 1.29 13.39 8.76
CA ASP A 40 0.74 13.62 7.42
C ASP A 40 -0.79 13.85 7.48
N CYS A 41 -1.48 12.99 8.24
CA CYS A 41 -2.91 13.04 8.47
C CYS A 41 -3.40 14.31 9.19
N SER A 42 -2.56 14.96 9.98
CA SER A 42 -2.89 16.15 10.78
C SER A 42 -2.40 17.46 10.14
N SER A 43 -1.91 17.40 8.90
CA SER A 43 -1.36 18.56 8.18
C SER A 43 -2.41 19.63 7.84
N SER A 44 -1.94 20.88 7.69
CA SER A 44 -2.77 21.99 7.21
C SER A 44 -3.24 21.79 5.76
N SER A 45 -2.46 21.06 4.94
CA SER A 45 -2.90 20.66 3.60
C SER A 45 -4.18 19.85 3.68
N ARG A 46 -4.24 18.86 4.57
CA ARG A 46 -5.44 18.04 4.74
C ARG A 46 -6.63 18.84 5.29
N GLN A 47 -6.37 19.76 6.21
CA GLN A 47 -7.42 20.55 6.84
C GLN A 47 -8.03 21.59 5.90
N PHE A 48 -7.21 22.27 5.09
CA PHE A 48 -7.65 23.45 4.32
C PHE A 48 -7.58 23.26 2.80
N PHE A 49 -6.56 22.59 2.29
CA PHE A 49 -6.38 22.39 0.85
C PHE A 49 -7.25 21.26 0.31
N LEU A 50 -7.29 20.10 0.98
CA LEU A 50 -8.06 18.94 0.55
C LEU A 50 -9.56 19.21 0.37
N PRO A 51 -10.28 19.90 1.29
CA PRO A 51 -11.71 20.13 1.13
C PRO A 51 -12.04 21.00 -0.09
N ALA A 52 -11.16 21.94 -0.45
CA ALA A 52 -11.32 22.77 -1.63
C ALA A 52 -10.93 22.04 -2.92
N MET A 53 -9.83 21.27 -2.88
CA MET A 53 -9.30 20.58 -4.05
C MET A 53 -10.15 19.36 -4.45
N ARG A 54 -10.67 18.59 -3.48
CA ARG A 54 -11.47 17.38 -3.73
C ARG A 54 -12.65 17.58 -4.72
N PRO A 55 -13.55 18.57 -4.56
CA PRO A 55 -14.62 18.77 -5.54
C PRO A 55 -14.08 19.15 -6.93
N LEU A 56 -12.99 19.93 -6.99
CA LEU A 56 -12.34 20.29 -8.26
C LEU A 56 -11.73 19.09 -8.96
N ALA A 57 -11.03 18.22 -8.22
CA ALA A 57 -10.44 17.00 -8.76
C ALA A 57 -11.53 16.06 -9.31
N ARG A 58 -12.59 15.81 -8.54
CA ARG A 58 -13.70 14.95 -8.97
C ARG A 58 -14.45 15.50 -10.16
N LEU A 59 -14.71 16.81 -10.19
CA LEU A 59 -15.31 17.46 -11.36
C LEU A 59 -14.39 17.32 -12.58
N SER A 60 -13.09 17.54 -12.40
CA SER A 60 -12.09 17.35 -13.46
C SER A 60 -12.09 15.92 -13.98
N MET A 61 -12.22 14.91 -13.12
CA MET A 61 -12.29 13.51 -13.54
C MET A 61 -13.50 13.23 -14.44
N ILE A 62 -14.67 13.79 -14.11
CA ILE A 62 -15.88 13.67 -14.92
C ILE A 62 -15.68 14.35 -16.28
N LEU A 63 -15.12 15.57 -16.28
CA LEU A 63 -14.83 16.31 -17.52
C LEU A 63 -13.80 15.58 -18.40
N ILE A 64 -12.75 15.01 -17.81
CA ILE A 64 -11.75 14.21 -18.52
C ILE A 64 -12.38 12.93 -19.07
N GLN A 65 -13.25 12.27 -18.31
CA GLN A 65 -13.97 11.10 -18.80
C GLN A 65 -14.82 11.44 -20.02
N ALA A 66 -15.55 12.56 -19.99
CA ALA A 66 -16.32 13.03 -21.13
C ALA A 66 -15.43 13.41 -22.32
N LEU A 67 -14.30 14.10 -22.07
CA LEU A 67 -13.32 14.46 -23.10
C LEU A 67 -12.74 13.22 -23.79
N LYS A 68 -12.43 12.18 -23.02
CA LYS A 68 -11.81 10.96 -23.53
C LYS A 68 -12.71 10.14 -24.45
N ILE A 69 -14.02 10.34 -24.42
CA ILE A 69 -14.95 9.77 -25.42
C ILE A 69 -14.54 10.20 -26.85
N PHE A 70 -13.99 11.41 -26.98
CA PHE A 70 -13.58 11.99 -28.27
C PHE A 70 -12.08 11.83 -28.57
N LEU A 71 -11.26 11.43 -27.60
CA LEU A 71 -9.83 11.24 -27.79
C LEU A 71 -9.53 9.86 -28.42
N PRO A 72 -8.41 9.73 -29.17
CA PRO A 72 -7.98 8.44 -29.66
C PRO A 72 -7.71 7.46 -28.51
N LYS A 73 -8.14 6.20 -28.65
CA LYS A 73 -7.96 5.15 -27.61
C LYS A 73 -6.50 4.92 -27.17
N ARG A 74 -5.53 5.32 -28.00
CA ARG A 74 -4.09 5.22 -27.72
C ARG A 74 -3.48 6.49 -27.12
N TRP A 75 -4.30 7.48 -26.75
CA TRP A 75 -3.84 8.68 -26.08
C TRP A 75 -3.23 8.31 -24.72
N SER A 76 -1.91 8.40 -24.62
CA SER A 76 -1.16 8.13 -23.41
C SER A 76 0.20 8.82 -23.49
N HIS A 77 0.59 9.42 -22.36
CA HIS A 77 1.89 10.05 -22.16
C HIS A 77 2.45 9.65 -20.80
N SER A 78 2.57 8.34 -20.56
CA SER A 78 3.02 7.77 -19.28
C SER A 78 4.37 8.31 -18.80
N ILE A 79 5.36 8.51 -19.68
CA ILE A 79 6.65 9.11 -19.29
C ILE A 79 6.48 10.56 -18.80
N LEU A 80 5.63 11.35 -19.47
CA LEU A 80 5.35 12.72 -19.04
C LEU A 80 4.65 12.73 -17.67
N LEU A 81 3.67 11.85 -17.47
CA LEU A 81 2.99 11.67 -16.20
C LEU A 81 3.98 11.41 -15.07
N HIS A 82 4.86 10.42 -15.22
CA HIS A 82 5.81 10.05 -14.18
C HIS A 82 6.86 11.14 -13.93
N ARG A 83 7.25 11.92 -14.95
CA ARG A 83 8.09 13.11 -14.76
C ARG A 83 7.37 14.22 -13.99
N MET A 84 6.09 14.46 -14.25
CA MET A 84 5.27 15.42 -13.50
C MET A 84 5.10 14.98 -12.04
N LEU A 85 4.89 13.68 -11.80
CA LEU A 85 4.83 13.11 -10.46
C LEU A 85 6.15 13.31 -9.72
N ALA A 86 7.28 12.89 -10.30
CA ALA A 86 8.60 13.08 -9.68
C ALA A 86 8.90 14.56 -9.42
N PHE A 87 8.55 15.46 -10.33
CA PHE A 87 8.69 16.90 -10.12
C PHE A 87 7.87 17.38 -8.90
N GLY A 88 6.59 16.98 -8.82
CA GLY A 88 5.73 17.44 -7.74
C GLY A 88 6.04 16.77 -6.40
N MET A 89 6.46 15.51 -6.39
CA MET A 89 7.04 14.82 -5.23
C MET A 89 8.23 15.61 -4.68
N LYS A 90 9.18 16.03 -5.55
CA LYS A 90 10.34 16.83 -5.12
C LYS A 90 9.99 18.21 -4.59
N LYS A 91 8.98 18.88 -5.18
CA LYS A 91 8.73 20.30 -4.93
C LYS A 91 7.61 20.60 -3.94
N PHE A 92 6.59 19.74 -3.86
CA PHE A 92 5.34 20.08 -3.18
C PHE A 92 4.93 19.10 -2.08
N LEU A 93 5.25 17.81 -2.21
CA LEU A 93 4.84 16.81 -1.22
C LEU A 93 5.63 16.97 0.08
N SER A 94 4.97 16.73 1.21
CA SER A 94 5.59 16.65 2.53
C SER A 94 6.67 15.54 2.54
N PRO A 95 7.67 15.63 3.43
CA PRO A 95 8.61 14.54 3.66
C PRO A 95 7.91 13.22 4.01
N GLU A 96 6.88 13.27 4.86
CA GLU A 96 6.09 12.11 5.27
C GLU A 96 5.39 11.48 4.06
N ALA A 97 4.71 12.26 3.22
CA ALA A 97 4.05 11.74 2.03
C ALA A 97 5.03 11.08 1.06
N ASN A 98 6.17 11.73 0.78
CA ASN A 98 7.19 11.16 -0.10
C ASN A 98 7.76 9.86 0.46
N TRP A 99 8.07 9.83 1.76
CA TRP A 99 8.61 8.64 2.41
C TRP A 99 7.62 7.48 2.36
N LEU A 100 6.35 7.72 2.71
CA LEU A 100 5.29 6.72 2.67
C LEU A 100 5.06 6.16 1.25
N ILE A 101 5.04 7.03 0.22
CA ILE A 101 4.91 6.60 -1.18
C ILE A 101 6.07 5.69 -1.58
N MET A 102 7.30 6.12 -1.32
CA MET A 102 8.50 5.40 -1.75
C MET A 102 8.63 4.07 -1.00
N ARG A 103 8.39 4.08 0.32
CA ARG A 103 8.39 2.92 1.19
C ARG A 103 7.38 1.87 0.75
N HIS A 104 6.17 2.27 0.39
CA HIS A 104 5.10 1.37 -0.07
C HIS A 104 5.55 0.42 -1.19
N PHE A 105 6.34 0.90 -2.15
CA PHE A 105 6.84 0.05 -3.24
C PHE A 105 7.72 -1.09 -2.75
N HIS A 106 8.57 -0.84 -1.74
CA HIS A 106 9.39 -1.86 -1.11
C HIS A 106 8.52 -2.88 -0.38
N LEU A 107 7.63 -2.41 0.50
CA LEU A 107 6.81 -3.29 1.34
C LEU A 107 5.89 -4.17 0.49
N GLY A 108 5.20 -3.58 -0.50
CA GLY A 108 4.37 -4.33 -1.43
C GLY A 108 5.16 -5.38 -2.21
N SER A 109 6.39 -5.07 -2.62
CA SER A 109 7.28 -6.03 -3.29
C SER A 109 7.70 -7.19 -2.39
N GLN A 110 8.02 -6.90 -1.12
CA GLN A 110 8.38 -7.91 -0.13
C GLN A 110 7.20 -8.83 0.20
N VAL A 111 5.98 -8.29 0.32
CA VAL A 111 4.74 -9.09 0.51
C VAL A 111 4.52 -10.04 -0.68
N LEU A 112 4.71 -9.57 -1.92
CA LEU A 112 4.62 -10.44 -3.09
C LEU A 112 5.69 -11.55 -3.08
N GLN A 113 6.93 -11.21 -2.69
CA GLN A 113 8.01 -12.19 -2.55
C GLN A 113 7.73 -13.20 -1.45
N PHE A 114 7.15 -12.79 -0.32
CA PHE A 114 6.74 -13.68 0.76
C PHE A 114 5.72 -14.71 0.27
N VAL A 115 4.67 -14.26 -0.43
CA VAL A 115 3.68 -15.19 -1.02
C VAL A 115 4.35 -16.12 -2.04
N ALA A 116 5.27 -15.61 -2.86
CA ALA A 116 5.97 -16.41 -3.86
C ALA A 116 6.84 -17.51 -3.24
N ALA A 117 7.60 -17.19 -2.20
CA ALA A 117 8.51 -18.11 -1.52
C ALA A 117 7.77 -19.20 -0.74
N ASN A 118 6.57 -18.89 -0.25
CA ASN A 118 5.75 -19.78 0.57
C ASN A 118 4.62 -20.48 -0.20
N SER A 119 4.56 -20.28 -1.51
CA SER A 119 3.65 -21.00 -2.40
C SER A 119 4.21 -22.39 -2.73
N PRO A 120 3.37 -23.44 -2.85
CA PRO A 120 3.83 -24.76 -3.27
C PRO A 120 4.30 -24.80 -4.74
N THR A 121 4.00 -23.75 -5.52
CA THR A 121 4.49 -23.56 -6.89
C THR A 121 5.34 -22.30 -6.99
N LYS A 122 6.49 -22.41 -7.67
CA LYS A 122 7.44 -21.31 -7.81
C LYS A 122 6.95 -20.32 -8.87
N VAL A 123 6.83 -19.05 -8.50
CA VAL A 123 6.53 -17.95 -9.41
C VAL A 123 7.51 -16.81 -9.23
N SER A 124 7.83 -16.12 -10.33
CA SER A 124 8.72 -14.96 -10.28
C SER A 124 7.97 -13.70 -9.85
N THR A 125 8.69 -12.84 -9.13
CA THR A 125 8.30 -11.47 -8.79
C THR A 125 9.24 -10.49 -9.48
N THR A 126 8.78 -9.25 -9.62
CA THR A 126 9.60 -8.14 -10.15
C THR A 126 9.58 -7.05 -9.08
N PRO A 127 10.46 -7.11 -8.08
CA PRO A 127 10.44 -6.17 -6.97
C PRO A 127 10.74 -4.75 -7.43
N LEU A 128 10.13 -3.77 -6.77
CA LEU A 128 10.34 -2.35 -6.94
C LEU A 128 10.93 -1.79 -5.65
N THR A 129 12.16 -1.30 -5.71
CA THR A 129 12.91 -0.81 -4.55
C THR A 129 13.48 0.58 -4.83
N PRO A 130 12.62 1.59 -5.06
CA PRO A 130 13.07 2.94 -5.41
C PRO A 130 13.80 3.56 -4.20
N MET A 131 14.97 4.16 -4.43
CA MET A 131 15.78 4.78 -3.39
C MET A 131 15.76 6.31 -3.47
N GLU A 132 15.50 6.85 -4.67
CA GLU A 132 15.36 8.28 -4.90
C GLU A 132 14.09 8.59 -5.67
N ILE A 133 13.51 9.78 -5.46
CA ILE A 133 12.27 10.21 -6.15
C ILE A 133 12.42 10.18 -7.68
N ASP A 134 13.64 10.29 -8.21
CA ASP A 134 13.85 10.19 -9.65
C ASP A 134 13.63 8.79 -10.22
N ASP A 135 13.70 7.74 -9.40
CA ASP A 135 13.40 6.36 -9.82
C ASP A 135 11.93 6.20 -10.24
N VAL A 136 11.05 7.09 -9.75
CA VAL A 136 9.63 7.16 -10.14
C VAL A 136 9.46 7.45 -11.62
N LYS A 137 10.39 8.20 -12.24
CA LYS A 137 10.28 8.70 -13.62
C LYS A 137 10.19 7.58 -14.65
N GLU A 138 10.72 6.41 -14.34
CA GLU A 138 10.71 5.24 -15.22
C GLU A 138 9.43 4.41 -15.08
N GLU A 139 8.28 5.08 -15.10
CA GLU A 139 6.96 4.44 -15.08
C GLU A 139 6.69 3.58 -13.84
N LEU A 140 7.27 3.94 -12.70
CA LEU A 140 7.25 3.13 -11.48
C LEU A 140 5.82 2.78 -11.01
N PHE A 141 4.91 3.75 -10.98
CA PHE A 141 3.52 3.51 -10.56
C PHE A 141 2.79 2.56 -11.52
N LEU A 142 3.00 2.72 -12.84
CA LEU A 142 2.42 1.80 -13.83
C LEU A 142 2.99 0.38 -13.71
N LYS A 143 4.31 0.26 -13.50
CA LYS A 143 4.98 -1.03 -13.27
C LYS A 143 4.45 -1.70 -12.01
N HIS A 144 4.20 -0.95 -10.94
CA HIS A 144 3.64 -1.47 -9.70
C HIS A 144 2.29 -2.17 -9.92
N ASP A 145 1.34 -1.50 -10.55
CA ASP A 145 0.02 -2.07 -10.82
C ASP A 145 0.12 -3.31 -11.72
N LEU A 146 0.97 -3.25 -12.76
CA LEU A 146 1.20 -4.36 -13.67
C LEU A 146 1.83 -5.57 -12.97
N ASN A 147 2.78 -5.34 -12.06
CA ASN A 147 3.44 -6.41 -11.32
C ASN A 147 2.44 -7.17 -10.45
N LEU A 148 1.50 -6.46 -9.81
CA LEU A 148 0.47 -7.06 -8.97
C LEU A 148 -0.46 -7.98 -9.77
N PHE A 149 -1.04 -7.49 -10.88
CA PHE A 149 -1.88 -8.32 -11.75
C PHE A 149 -1.13 -9.52 -12.31
N ASN A 150 0.07 -9.29 -12.84
CA ASN A 150 0.85 -10.36 -13.44
C ASN A 150 1.24 -11.43 -12.40
N PHE A 151 1.57 -11.03 -11.18
CA PHE A 151 1.83 -11.96 -10.09
C PHE A 151 0.62 -12.85 -9.80
N VAL A 152 -0.55 -12.25 -9.56
CA VAL A 152 -1.80 -12.99 -9.28
C VAL A 152 -2.12 -13.95 -10.43
N ILE A 153 -2.01 -13.51 -11.68
CA ILE A 153 -2.26 -14.35 -12.86
C ILE A 153 -1.26 -15.53 -12.90
N ARG A 154 0.04 -15.27 -12.75
CA ARG A 154 1.08 -16.31 -12.80
C ARG A 154 0.87 -17.35 -11.69
N LEU A 155 0.67 -16.90 -10.46
CA LEU A 155 0.47 -17.77 -9.30
C LEU A 155 -0.76 -18.67 -9.49
N ASN A 156 -1.91 -18.10 -9.84
CA ASN A 156 -3.13 -18.88 -9.97
C ASN A 156 -3.14 -19.82 -11.18
N LYS A 157 -2.49 -19.43 -12.29
CA LYS A 157 -2.27 -20.35 -13.42
C LYS A 157 -1.42 -21.54 -13.00
N ALA A 158 -0.27 -21.29 -12.37
CA ALA A 158 0.64 -22.33 -11.93
C ALA A 158 0.00 -23.28 -10.90
N LEU A 159 -0.77 -22.75 -9.93
CA LEU A 159 -1.51 -23.56 -8.97
C LEU A 159 -2.54 -24.47 -9.66
N ARG A 160 -3.31 -23.93 -10.62
CA ARG A 160 -4.31 -24.70 -11.38
C ARG A 160 -3.68 -25.78 -12.26
N GLU A 161 -2.62 -25.44 -12.99
CA GLU A 161 -1.89 -26.36 -13.86
C GLU A 161 -1.29 -27.53 -13.07
N ASN A 162 -0.77 -27.26 -11.87
CA ASN A 162 -0.21 -28.29 -10.99
C ASN A 162 -1.25 -28.96 -10.06
N LYS A 163 -2.53 -28.56 -10.12
CA LYS A 163 -3.61 -29.01 -9.23
C LYS A 163 -3.24 -28.84 -7.74
N GLN A 164 -2.63 -27.71 -7.40
CA GLN A 164 -2.22 -27.34 -6.06
C GLN A 164 -3.06 -26.19 -5.52
N GLU A 165 -3.07 -26.03 -4.21
CA GLU A 165 -3.70 -24.91 -3.51
C GLU A 165 -2.71 -24.24 -2.55
N LEU A 166 -2.92 -22.98 -2.23
CA LEU A 166 -2.22 -22.33 -1.12
C LEU A 166 -2.70 -22.93 0.20
N LEU A 167 -1.76 -23.46 0.97
CA LEU A 167 -1.98 -24.11 2.27
C LEU A 167 -1.13 -23.44 3.34
N ALA A 168 -1.41 -23.78 4.59
CA ALA A 168 -0.60 -23.38 5.73
C ALA A 168 0.83 -23.94 5.60
N VAL A 169 1.82 -23.09 5.87
CA VAL A 169 3.24 -23.44 5.84
C VAL A 169 3.77 -23.46 7.27
N ALA A 170 4.22 -24.62 7.74
CA ALA A 170 4.66 -24.79 9.12
C ALA A 170 5.89 -23.91 9.46
N GLU A 171 6.80 -23.75 8.50
CA GLU A 171 8.00 -22.92 8.63
C GLU A 171 8.07 -21.95 7.44
N PRO A 172 7.31 -20.85 7.46
CA PRO A 172 7.33 -19.91 6.35
C PRO A 172 8.70 -19.22 6.20
N ASP A 173 9.11 -18.98 4.97
CA ASP A 173 10.29 -18.20 4.63
C ASP A 173 9.97 -16.70 4.72
N PHE A 174 10.63 -16.01 5.66
CA PHE A 174 10.52 -14.56 5.87
C PHE A 174 11.77 -13.80 5.41
N SER A 175 12.71 -14.45 4.70
CA SER A 175 14.00 -13.84 4.32
C SER A 175 13.90 -12.54 3.53
N MET A 176 12.77 -12.31 2.86
CA MET A 176 12.47 -11.08 2.13
C MET A 176 11.91 -9.95 3.01
N ILE A 177 11.40 -10.24 4.20
CA ILE A 177 10.74 -9.28 5.08
C ILE A 177 11.80 -8.54 5.90
N HIS A 178 12.01 -7.27 5.58
CA HIS A 178 12.94 -6.40 6.30
C HIS A 178 12.51 -4.93 6.14
N GLU A 179 12.97 -4.11 7.08
CA GLU A 179 12.80 -2.67 7.02
C GLU A 179 13.61 -2.10 5.84
N PRO A 180 12.99 -1.36 4.90
CA PRO A 180 13.70 -0.69 3.82
C PRO A 180 14.76 0.30 4.33
N GLU A 181 15.87 0.41 3.60
CA GLU A 181 16.94 1.39 3.93
C GLU A 181 16.52 2.86 3.71
N LEU A 182 15.31 3.09 3.20
CA LEU A 182 14.76 4.40 2.91
C LEU A 182 14.44 5.18 4.19
N LYS A 183 15.09 6.33 4.38
CA LYS A 183 14.87 7.15 5.58
C LYS A 183 14.01 8.36 5.31
N LEU A 184 13.15 8.69 6.27
CA LEU A 184 12.31 9.90 6.24
C LEU A 184 13.15 11.20 6.23
N GLU A 185 14.34 11.16 6.83
CA GLU A 185 15.26 12.31 6.86
C GLU A 185 15.84 12.68 5.50
N ASP A 186 15.91 11.73 4.57
CA ASP A 186 16.45 11.92 3.21
C ASP A 186 15.41 12.54 2.26
N MET A 187 14.14 12.64 2.67
CA MET A 187 13.08 13.19 1.83
C MET A 187 13.20 14.72 1.68
N PRO A 188 12.82 15.29 0.51
CA PRO A 188 12.94 16.71 0.25
C PRO A 188 12.23 17.59 1.29
N ARG A 189 12.98 18.56 1.83
CA ARG A 189 12.48 19.57 2.77
C ARG A 189 12.68 20.95 2.18
N GLY A 190 11.58 21.58 1.81
CA GLY A 190 11.56 22.91 1.20
C GLY A 190 10.30 23.66 1.60
N ARG A 191 10.28 24.97 1.35
CA ARG A 191 9.16 25.86 1.72
C ARG A 191 7.82 25.42 1.13
N PHE A 192 7.84 24.69 0.02
CA PHE A 192 6.64 24.24 -0.68
C PHE A 192 6.29 22.77 -0.40
N ASN A 193 7.14 22.02 0.32
CA ASN A 193 6.92 20.61 0.68
C ASN A 193 5.91 20.49 1.83
N VAL A 194 4.65 20.79 1.53
CA VAL A 194 3.56 20.91 2.53
C VAL A 194 2.32 20.10 2.18
N ILE A 195 2.24 19.54 0.96
CA ILE A 195 1.09 18.77 0.49
C ILE A 195 1.17 17.36 1.06
N ASP A 196 0.15 16.96 1.83
CA ASP A 196 0.03 15.62 2.41
C ASP A 196 -0.29 14.54 1.37
N LEU A 197 -0.17 13.29 1.78
CA LEU A 197 -0.35 12.13 0.92
C LEU A 197 -1.73 12.11 0.27
N GLN A 198 -2.80 12.31 1.05
CA GLN A 198 -4.16 12.21 0.53
C GLN A 198 -4.47 13.37 -0.43
N SER A 199 -4.04 14.58 -0.10
CA SER A 199 -4.16 15.74 -0.98
C SER A 199 -3.38 15.58 -2.28
N ALA A 200 -2.16 15.05 -2.21
CA ALA A 200 -1.36 14.77 -3.39
C ALA A 200 -2.05 13.75 -4.30
N ILE A 201 -2.52 12.63 -3.73
CA ILE A 201 -3.21 11.59 -4.47
C ILE A 201 -4.47 12.14 -5.17
N GLU A 202 -5.31 12.88 -4.45
CA GLU A 202 -6.55 13.41 -5.01
C GLU A 202 -6.27 14.47 -6.10
N LEU A 203 -5.20 15.26 -5.97
CA LEU A 203 -4.73 16.18 -7.03
C LEU A 203 -4.20 15.43 -8.26
N TYR A 204 -3.42 14.36 -8.06
CA TYR A 204 -2.82 13.62 -9.16
C TYR A 204 -3.78 12.68 -9.87
N THR A 205 -4.83 12.19 -9.22
CA THR A 205 -5.80 11.26 -9.81
C THR A 205 -6.35 11.74 -11.17
N PRO A 206 -6.85 12.98 -11.33
CA PRO A 206 -7.29 13.47 -12.64
C PRO A 206 -6.14 13.61 -13.65
N ILE A 207 -4.92 13.97 -13.22
CA ILE A 207 -3.74 14.04 -14.10
C ILE A 207 -3.38 12.64 -14.62
N TYR A 208 -3.42 11.66 -13.71
CA TYR A 208 -3.23 10.24 -14.00
C TYR A 208 -4.27 9.74 -14.99
N GLN A 209 -5.55 10.08 -14.76
CA GLN A 209 -6.64 9.78 -15.68
C GLN A 209 -6.39 10.39 -17.04
N LEU A 210 -5.99 11.66 -17.15
CA LEU A 210 -5.79 12.34 -18.43
C LEU A 210 -4.63 11.76 -19.25
N LEU A 211 -3.51 11.45 -18.59
CA LEU A 211 -2.26 11.08 -19.26
C LEU A 211 -2.07 9.58 -19.48
N LEU A 212 -2.95 8.73 -18.92
CA LEU A 212 -2.99 7.31 -19.22
C LEU A 212 -4.08 6.96 -20.24
N THR A 213 -3.99 5.77 -20.85
CA THR A 213 -5.13 5.22 -21.57
C THR A 213 -6.27 4.89 -20.59
N ASP A 214 -7.50 4.79 -21.08
CA ASP A 214 -8.63 4.37 -20.24
C ASP A 214 -8.42 2.98 -19.64
N ASN A 215 -7.84 2.06 -20.42
CA ASN A 215 -7.54 0.72 -19.94
C ASN A 215 -6.48 0.74 -18.84
N ASP A 216 -5.47 1.60 -18.93
CA ASP A 216 -4.43 1.71 -17.92
C ASP A 216 -4.97 2.35 -16.64
N PHE A 217 -5.74 3.44 -16.74
CA PHE A 217 -6.36 4.09 -15.59
C PHE A 217 -7.38 3.17 -14.89
N TRP A 218 -8.20 2.47 -15.67
CA TRP A 218 -9.16 1.49 -15.16
C TRP A 218 -8.44 0.33 -14.46
N ARG A 219 -7.38 -0.21 -15.08
CA ARG A 219 -6.57 -1.28 -14.48
C ARG A 219 -5.91 -0.82 -13.18
N ALA A 220 -5.27 0.36 -13.16
CA ALA A 220 -4.66 0.93 -11.96
C ALA A 220 -5.68 1.03 -10.81
N SER A 221 -6.87 1.57 -11.09
CA SER A 221 -7.94 1.72 -10.08
C SER A 221 -8.47 0.38 -9.54
N ASN A 222 -8.50 -0.66 -10.38
CA ASN A 222 -8.96 -1.99 -9.99
C ASN A 222 -7.86 -2.84 -9.36
N SER A 223 -6.58 -2.50 -9.55
CA SER A 223 -5.46 -3.18 -8.90
C SER A 223 -5.59 -3.15 -7.37
N LEU A 224 -6.17 -2.08 -6.83
CA LEU A 224 -6.43 -1.92 -5.39
C LEU A 224 -7.26 -3.07 -4.82
N GLN A 225 -8.18 -3.68 -5.59
CA GLN A 225 -8.95 -4.85 -5.11
C GLN A 225 -8.07 -6.06 -4.80
N LEU A 226 -6.85 -6.12 -5.35
CA LEU A 226 -5.93 -7.23 -5.13
C LEU A 226 -5.25 -7.20 -3.76
N ASP A 227 -5.40 -6.12 -2.98
CA ASP A 227 -4.96 -6.08 -1.57
C ASP A 227 -5.61 -7.19 -0.75
N GLU A 228 -6.92 -7.36 -0.94
CA GLU A 228 -7.68 -8.42 -0.27
C GLU A 228 -7.22 -9.81 -0.72
N THR A 229 -6.95 -9.95 -2.02
CA THR A 229 -6.45 -11.20 -2.60
C THR A 229 -5.10 -11.58 -1.99
N LEU A 230 -4.16 -10.63 -1.89
CA LEU A 230 -2.85 -10.87 -1.27
C LEU A 230 -2.94 -11.12 0.22
N GLY A 231 -3.80 -10.39 0.93
CA GLY A 231 -4.05 -10.62 2.35
C GLY A 231 -4.59 -12.03 2.60
N ILE A 232 -5.51 -12.52 1.77
CA ILE A 232 -6.01 -13.91 1.82
C ILE A 232 -4.87 -14.91 1.59
N TYR A 233 -3.94 -14.64 0.67
CA TYR A 233 -2.79 -15.52 0.45
C TYR A 233 -1.90 -15.60 1.69
N CYS A 234 -1.59 -14.46 2.30
CA CYS A 234 -0.80 -14.42 3.54
C CYS A 234 -1.53 -15.14 4.68
N ALA A 235 -2.83 -14.89 4.85
CA ALA A 235 -3.65 -15.55 5.87
C ALA A 235 -3.70 -17.07 5.69
N LYS A 236 -3.78 -17.57 4.45
CA LYS A 236 -3.72 -19.01 4.16
C LYS A 236 -2.35 -19.60 4.52
N ILE A 237 -1.27 -18.96 4.11
CA ILE A 237 0.11 -19.39 4.39
C ILE A 237 0.36 -19.44 5.91
N LEU A 238 -0.10 -18.42 6.63
CA LEU A 238 0.12 -18.28 8.08
C LEU A 238 -0.93 -18.99 8.93
N ALA A 239 -2.00 -19.53 8.32
CA ALA A 239 -3.19 -20.05 9.00
C ALA A 239 -3.81 -19.05 10.00
N SER A 240 -3.91 -17.78 9.59
CA SER A 240 -4.25 -16.65 10.46
C SER A 240 -5.30 -15.74 9.78
N PRO A 241 -6.58 -16.16 9.73
CA PRO A 241 -7.65 -15.40 9.09
C PRO A 241 -8.01 -14.10 9.81
N GLU A 242 -7.72 -13.97 11.11
CA GLU A 242 -8.00 -12.78 11.93
C GLU A 242 -7.33 -11.52 11.38
N HIS A 243 -6.15 -11.64 10.76
CA HIS A 243 -5.43 -10.51 10.19
C HIS A 243 -6.07 -9.94 8.92
N LEU A 244 -7.08 -10.63 8.36
CA LEU A 244 -7.87 -10.10 7.24
C LEU A 244 -8.72 -8.88 7.65
N VAL A 245 -8.93 -8.65 8.95
CA VAL A 245 -9.64 -7.44 9.45
C VAL A 245 -8.94 -6.13 9.05
N LEU A 246 -7.63 -6.20 8.78
CA LEU A 246 -6.81 -5.05 8.38
C LEU A 246 -6.95 -4.71 6.89
N LEU A 247 -7.67 -5.54 6.13
CA LEU A 247 -7.94 -5.31 4.72
C LEU A 247 -9.09 -4.31 4.55
N ASN A 248 -8.86 -3.34 3.69
CA ASN A 248 -9.77 -2.23 3.47
C ASN A 248 -10.81 -2.52 2.38
N ASN A 249 -10.43 -3.29 1.37
CA ASN A 249 -11.36 -3.80 0.36
C ASN A 249 -12.02 -5.06 0.94
N LYS A 250 -13.36 -5.06 1.02
CA LYS A 250 -14.17 -6.15 1.59
C LYS A 250 -15.05 -6.84 0.52
N HIS A 251 -14.88 -6.46 -0.74
CA HIS A 251 -15.73 -6.82 -1.87
C HIS A 251 -14.88 -6.90 -3.16
N PRO A 252 -13.94 -7.85 -3.28
CA PRO A 252 -12.89 -7.82 -4.30
C PRO A 252 -13.45 -8.11 -5.71
N MET A 253 -14.66 -8.68 -5.77
CA MET A 253 -15.38 -8.99 -7.00
C MET A 253 -16.30 -7.86 -7.47
N VAL A 254 -16.38 -6.75 -6.73
CA VAL A 254 -17.22 -5.59 -7.07
C VAL A 254 -16.31 -4.43 -7.48
N PRO A 255 -16.26 -4.06 -8.77
CA PRO A 255 -15.52 -2.88 -9.20
C PRO A 255 -16.12 -1.61 -8.57
N ASP A 256 -15.28 -0.83 -7.89
CA ASP A 256 -15.68 0.43 -7.28
C ASP A 256 -15.61 1.59 -8.27
N SER A 257 -16.33 2.66 -7.94
CA SER A 257 -16.25 3.92 -8.69
C SER A 257 -14.85 4.51 -8.62
N THR A 258 -14.31 4.93 -9.77
CA THR A 258 -13.02 5.62 -9.87
C THR A 258 -13.02 6.98 -9.17
N LEU A 259 -14.18 7.56 -8.88
CA LEU A 259 -14.30 8.82 -8.12
C LEU A 259 -13.83 8.69 -6.67
N TYR A 260 -13.75 7.47 -6.14
CA TYR A 260 -13.22 7.17 -4.80
C TYR A 260 -11.81 6.57 -4.83
N ALA A 261 -11.17 6.47 -6.01
CA ALA A 261 -9.85 5.86 -6.18
C ALA A 261 -8.79 6.51 -5.27
N ALA A 262 -8.85 7.83 -5.09
CA ALA A 262 -7.90 8.55 -4.25
C ALA A 262 -7.90 8.08 -2.78
N TYR A 263 -9.09 7.96 -2.18
CA TYR A 263 -9.21 7.48 -0.81
C TYR A 263 -8.81 6.00 -0.68
N ARG A 264 -9.20 5.17 -1.66
CA ARG A 264 -8.81 3.77 -1.70
C ARG A 264 -7.29 3.59 -1.82
N LEU A 265 -6.60 4.47 -2.54
CA LEU A 265 -5.14 4.42 -2.66
C LEU A 265 -4.43 4.74 -1.32
N VAL A 266 -4.99 5.65 -0.50
CA VAL A 266 -4.48 5.88 0.86
C VAL A 266 -4.64 4.62 1.71
N LEU A 267 -5.81 3.98 1.64
CA LEU A 267 -6.09 2.74 2.37
C LEU A 267 -5.21 1.57 1.91
N HIS A 268 -4.91 1.49 0.61
CA HIS A 268 -3.99 0.52 0.02
C HIS A 268 -2.58 0.60 0.63
N GLY A 269 -2.05 1.83 0.75
CA GLY A 269 -0.77 2.07 1.43
C GLY A 269 -0.82 1.65 2.91
N LEU A 270 -1.87 2.05 3.63
CA LEU A 270 -2.03 1.71 5.05
C LEU A 270 -2.12 0.20 5.29
N SER A 271 -2.92 -0.53 4.50
CA SER A 271 -3.03 -1.99 4.63
C SER A 271 -1.72 -2.70 4.33
N THR A 272 -0.92 -2.16 3.40
CA THR A 272 0.39 -2.72 3.08
C THR A 272 1.37 -2.56 4.25
N GLU A 273 1.42 -1.37 4.86
CA GLU A 273 2.23 -1.12 6.07
C GLU A 273 1.82 -2.05 7.22
N MET A 274 0.52 -2.17 7.48
CA MET A 274 0.01 -3.00 8.57
C MET A 274 0.27 -4.50 8.35
N LEU A 275 0.05 -5.00 7.12
CA LEU A 275 0.33 -6.39 6.77
C LEU A 275 1.83 -6.68 6.87
N HIS A 276 2.67 -5.81 6.31
CA HIS A 276 4.12 -5.98 6.40
C HIS A 276 4.61 -5.96 7.84
N SER A 277 4.09 -5.05 8.68
CA SER A 277 4.44 -4.98 10.10
C SER A 277 4.09 -6.27 10.84
N LEU A 278 2.93 -6.89 10.56
CA LEU A 278 2.61 -8.20 11.12
C LEU A 278 3.60 -9.28 10.69
N LEU A 279 3.94 -9.33 9.39
CA LEU A 279 4.92 -10.28 8.87
C LEU A 279 6.28 -10.08 9.54
N ALA A 280 6.72 -8.84 9.72
CA ALA A 280 7.99 -8.52 10.36
C ALA A 280 8.02 -8.95 11.84
N ARG A 281 6.93 -8.74 12.58
CA ARG A 281 6.80 -9.17 13.99
C ARG A 281 6.74 -10.69 14.12
N MET A 282 6.16 -11.40 13.16
CA MET A 282 6.25 -12.86 13.10
C MET A 282 7.66 -13.35 12.76
N ALA A 283 8.33 -12.67 11.81
CA ALA A 283 9.69 -13.00 11.41
C ALA A 283 10.70 -12.82 12.56
N SER A 284 10.52 -11.78 13.39
CA SER A 284 11.36 -11.52 14.57
C SER A 284 11.05 -12.44 15.77
N GLY A 285 9.93 -13.19 15.71
CA GLY A 285 9.46 -14.04 16.80
C GLY A 285 8.69 -13.29 17.89
N GLU A 286 8.37 -12.02 17.70
CA GLU A 286 7.51 -11.25 18.61
C GLU A 286 6.07 -11.78 18.61
N LEU A 287 5.56 -12.16 17.43
CA LEU A 287 4.26 -12.81 17.27
C LEU A 287 4.44 -14.30 16.96
N PRO A 288 3.59 -15.18 17.51
CA PRO A 288 3.59 -16.59 17.13
C PRO A 288 3.13 -16.74 15.67
N ILE A 289 3.55 -17.83 15.04
CA ILE A 289 3.12 -18.21 13.69
C ILE A 289 2.04 -19.30 13.83
N PRO A 290 0.75 -19.00 13.59
CA PRO A 290 -0.33 -19.97 13.83
C PRO A 290 -0.16 -21.27 13.04
N ALA A 291 0.29 -21.19 11.77
CA ALA A 291 0.59 -22.37 10.96
C ALA A 291 1.63 -23.31 11.60
N ARG A 292 2.64 -22.75 12.28
CA ARG A 292 3.65 -23.55 13.01
C ARG A 292 3.02 -24.27 14.19
N GLU A 293 2.21 -23.57 14.97
CA GLU A 293 1.54 -24.14 16.15
C GLU A 293 0.54 -25.23 15.75
N LEU A 294 -0.23 -25.01 14.68
CA LEU A 294 -1.12 -26.03 14.11
C LEU A 294 -0.35 -27.28 13.67
N ALA A 295 0.80 -27.11 13.01
CA ALA A 295 1.64 -28.24 12.61
C ALA A 295 2.20 -29.02 13.80
N LYS A 296 2.58 -28.36 14.90
CA LYS A 296 3.01 -29.02 16.14
C LYS A 296 1.87 -29.82 16.78
N MET A 297 0.66 -29.27 16.80
CA MET A 297 -0.53 -29.95 17.35
C MET A 297 -0.84 -31.23 16.57
N HIS A 298 -0.83 -31.17 15.23
CA HIS A 298 -1.05 -32.35 14.40
C HIS A 298 0.02 -33.44 14.63
N LYS A 299 1.30 -33.07 14.67
CA LYS A 299 2.39 -34.02 14.97
C LYS A 299 2.23 -34.68 16.34
N THR A 300 1.78 -33.91 17.35
CA THR A 300 1.57 -34.44 18.70
C THR A 300 0.39 -35.41 18.75
N ALA A 301 -0.70 -35.10 18.01
CA ALA A 301 -1.86 -35.97 17.90
C ALA A 301 -1.55 -37.28 17.17
N GLU A 302 -0.73 -37.24 16.11
CA GLU A 302 -0.27 -38.42 15.38
C GLU A 302 0.64 -39.31 16.24
N ALA A 303 1.51 -38.73 17.07
CA ALA A 303 2.41 -39.48 17.96
C ALA A 303 1.69 -40.14 19.15
N ALA A 304 0.44 -39.74 19.44
CA ALA A 304 -0.38 -40.29 20.51
C ALA A 304 -1.31 -41.44 20.06
N GLN A 305 -1.32 -41.77 18.76
CA GLN A 305 -2.05 -42.89 18.16
C GLN A 305 -1.13 -44.10 17.94
#